data_AF-A0A645HCY3-F1
#
_entry.id   AF-A0A645HCY3-F1
#
_cell.length_a   1.000
_cell.length_b   1.000
_cell.length_c   1.000
_cell.angle_alpha   90.00
_cell.angle_beta   90.00
_cell.angle_gamma   90.00
#
_symmetry.space_group_name_H-M   'P 1'
#
loop_
_entity.id
_entity.type
_entity.pdbx_description
1 polymer ?
#
loop_
_entity_poly.entity_id
_entity_poly.type
_entity_poly.pdbx_seq_one_letter_code
_entity_poly.pdbx_strand_id
1 'polypeptide(L)'
;MLVRYKRNKQTACYDSDNLATLGRTSPDERPYGPFPSCGNCPYPSHGFTCYSSEGDCLKTDMQKIAKRRKDDAGSEVSNGN
;
A
#
# COMPACT_ATOMS: atom_id res chain seq x y z
N MET A 1 -24.12 16.76 6.47
CA MET A 1 -23.65 18.11 6.93
C MET A 1 -22.99 18.87 5.78
N LEU A 2 -23.50 20.06 5.47
CA LEU A 2 -22.99 20.91 4.39
C LEU A 2 -22.06 22.02 4.94
N VAL A 3 -20.81 22.03 4.50
CA VAL A 3 -19.81 23.03 4.88
C VAL A 3 -19.42 23.85 3.65
N ARG A 4 -19.52 25.18 3.77
CA ARG A 4 -19.09 26.13 2.73
C ARG A 4 -17.77 26.78 3.16
N TYR A 5 -16.79 26.83 2.27
CA TYR A 5 -15.49 27.43 2.56
C TYR A 5 -14.93 28.14 1.32
N LYS A 6 -13.96 29.05 1.52
CA LYS A 6 -13.34 29.81 0.42
C LYS A 6 -12.01 29.17 0.03
N ARG A 7 -11.86 28.75 -1.22
CA ARG A 7 -10.62 28.22 -1.79
C ARG A 7 -10.28 29.01 -3.05
N ASN A 8 -9.09 29.61 -3.12
CA ASN A 8 -8.61 30.36 -4.30
C ASN A 8 -9.60 31.43 -4.80
N LYS A 9 -10.15 32.23 -3.88
CA LYS A 9 -11.21 33.22 -4.13
C LYS A 9 -12.55 32.67 -4.63
N GLN A 10 -12.71 31.36 -4.77
CA GLN A 10 -13.96 30.69 -5.14
C GLN A 10 -14.63 30.06 -3.91
N THR A 11 -15.96 29.96 -3.93
CA THR A 11 -16.73 29.28 -2.88
C THR A 11 -16.78 27.80 -3.19
N ALA A 12 -16.19 26.98 -2.32
CA ALA A 12 -16.27 25.53 -2.37
C ALA A 12 -17.31 25.01 -1.38
N CYS A 13 -17.97 23.90 -1.72
CA CYS A 13 -18.91 23.22 -0.84
C CYS A 13 -18.42 21.79 -0.60
N TYR A 14 -18.32 21.42 0.67
CA TYR A 14 -18.15 20.04 1.10
C TYR A 14 -19.49 19.55 1.65
N ASP A 15 -20.04 18.53 1.01
CA ASP A 15 -21.27 17.89 1.45
C ASP A 15 -20.96 16.47 1.88
N SER A 16 -20.99 16.23 3.19
CA SER A 16 -20.76 14.90 3.76
C SER A 16 -21.84 13.89 3.39
N ASP A 17 -23.05 14.35 3.05
CA ASP A 17 -24.17 13.48 2.70
C ASP A 17 -24.04 12.96 1.25
N ASN A 18 -23.21 13.64 0.43
CA ASN A 18 -22.86 13.23 -0.94
C ASN A 18 -21.59 12.37 -1.01
N LEU A 19 -20.89 12.13 0.10
CA LEU A 19 -19.84 11.11 0.13
C LEU A 19 -20.51 9.74 0.16
N ALA A 20 -20.76 9.19 -1.03
CA ALA A 20 -21.09 7.78 -1.18
C ALA A 20 -19.87 6.96 -0.72
N THR A 21 -19.81 6.66 0.57
CA THR A 21 -19.07 5.50 1.04
C THR A 21 -19.84 4.34 0.45
N LEU A 22 -19.32 3.70 -0.61
CA LEU A 22 -19.91 2.47 -1.13
C LEU A 22 -20.26 1.62 0.10
N GLY A 23 -21.56 1.37 0.30
CA GLY A 23 -22.03 0.61 1.45
C GLY A 23 -21.22 -0.68 1.51
N ARG A 24 -20.89 -1.17 2.72
CA ARG A 24 -20.19 -2.44 2.90
C ARG A 24 -20.83 -3.44 1.94
N THR A 25 -20.12 -3.75 0.86
CA THR A 25 -20.48 -4.89 0.04
C THR A 25 -20.45 -6.07 1.00
N SER A 26 -21.45 -6.94 0.94
CA SER A 26 -21.34 -8.27 1.57
C SER A 26 -19.93 -8.75 1.28
N PRO A 27 -19.14 -9.21 2.27
CA PRO A 27 -17.72 -9.47 2.07
C PRO A 27 -17.59 -10.42 0.89
N ASP A 28 -17.30 -9.83 -0.26
CA ASP A 28 -17.16 -10.55 -1.52
C ASP A 28 -16.08 -11.57 -1.27
N GLU A 29 -16.26 -12.77 -1.79
CA GLU A 29 -15.38 -13.89 -1.50
C GLU A 29 -13.96 -13.43 -1.82
N ARG A 30 -13.20 -13.13 -0.76
CA ARG A 30 -12.00 -12.31 -0.88
C ARG A 30 -11.11 -13.05 -1.85
N PRO A 31 -10.64 -12.41 -2.93
CA PRO A 31 -9.82 -13.10 -3.91
C PRO A 31 -8.61 -13.65 -3.15
N TYR A 32 -8.62 -14.97 -2.95
CA TYR A 32 -7.47 -15.69 -2.46
C TYR A 32 -6.41 -15.45 -3.53
N GLY A 33 -5.25 -14.97 -3.09
CA GLY A 33 -4.14 -14.80 -4.01
C GLY A 33 -3.80 -16.14 -4.68
N PRO A 34 -3.03 -16.11 -5.79
CA PRO A 34 -2.64 -17.32 -6.50
C PRO A 34 -1.89 -18.33 -5.61
N PHE A 35 -1.39 -17.89 -4.45
CA PHE A 35 -0.65 -18.71 -3.51
C PHE A 35 -1.44 -18.95 -2.21
N PRO A 36 -1.60 -20.23 -1.79
CA PRO A 36 -2.28 -20.58 -0.55
C PRO A 36 -1.43 -20.27 0.70
N SER A 37 -0.11 -20.11 0.54
CA SER A 37 0.83 -19.88 1.63
C SER A 37 1.63 -18.59 1.40
N CYS A 38 1.30 -17.56 2.18
CA CYS A 38 1.99 -16.28 2.19
C CYS A 38 3.01 -16.23 3.33
N GLY A 39 3.96 -17.18 3.34
CA GLY A 39 5.04 -17.28 4.35
C GLY A 39 4.59 -17.10 5.81
N ASN A 40 5.53 -16.70 6.68
CA ASN A 40 5.24 -16.22 8.05
C ASN A 40 5.22 -14.69 8.10
N CYS A 41 4.48 -14.04 7.20
CA CYS A 41 4.44 -12.59 7.15
C CYS A 41 3.57 -12.01 8.29
N PRO A 42 4.01 -10.93 8.96
CA PRO A 42 3.23 -10.29 10.03
C PRO A 42 2.02 -9.50 9.50
N TYR A 43 1.71 -9.65 8.21
CA TYR A 43 0.64 -8.97 7.50
C TYR A 43 -0.44 -9.97 7.09
N PRO A 44 -1.69 -9.50 6.88
CA PRO A 44 -2.77 -10.38 6.47
C PRO A 44 -2.42 -11.16 5.19
N SER A 45 -2.70 -12.46 5.22
CA SER A 45 -2.38 -13.38 4.13
C SER A 45 -3.32 -13.26 2.91
N HIS A 46 -3.78 -12.05 2.57
CA HIS A 46 -4.71 -11.82 1.46
C HIS A 46 -4.42 -10.51 0.71
N GLY A 47 -4.91 -10.44 -0.52
CA GLY A 47 -4.73 -9.29 -1.41
C GLY A 47 -3.29 -9.12 -1.88
N PHE A 48 -2.94 -7.91 -2.36
CA PHE A 48 -1.65 -7.59 -3.00
C PHE A 48 -0.39 -7.98 -2.20
N THR A 49 -0.51 -8.16 -0.88
CA THR A 49 0.60 -8.56 -0.01
C THR A 49 1.13 -9.96 -0.34
N CYS A 50 0.26 -10.85 -0.84
CA CYS A 50 0.57 -12.26 -1.09
C CYS A 50 0.55 -12.62 -2.58
N TYR A 51 0.56 -11.62 -3.46
CA TYR A 51 0.58 -11.81 -4.91
C TYR A 51 2.00 -11.81 -5.49
N SER A 52 3.03 -11.71 -4.63
CA SER A 52 4.44 -11.65 -5.06
C SER A 52 4.95 -13.02 -5.48
N SER A 53 4.99 -13.98 -4.55
CA SER A 53 5.50 -15.33 -4.76
C SER A 53 4.98 -16.28 -3.68
N GLU A 54 5.03 -17.58 -3.94
CA GLU A 54 4.70 -18.58 -2.92
C GLU A 54 5.73 -18.54 -1.77
N GLY A 55 5.26 -18.51 -0.53
CA GLY A 55 6.12 -18.52 0.66
C GLY A 55 6.76 -17.18 1.04
N ASP A 56 6.61 -16.13 0.23
CA ASP A 56 7.13 -14.79 0.48
C ASP A 56 6.01 -13.74 0.34
N CYS A 57 6.12 -12.61 1.05
CA CYS A 57 5.18 -11.48 0.88
C CYS A 57 5.88 -10.27 0.29
N LEU A 58 5.09 -9.41 -0.37
CA LEU A 58 5.56 -8.18 -1.02
C LEU A 58 6.44 -7.33 -0.09
N LYS A 59 6.08 -7.26 1.20
CA LYS A 59 6.86 -6.51 2.20
C LYS A 59 8.28 -7.06 2.35
N THR A 60 8.44 -8.37 2.40
CA THR A 60 9.74 -9.03 2.49
C THR A 60 10.59 -8.70 1.26
N ASP A 61 9.98 -8.72 0.07
CA ASP A 61 10.68 -8.39 -1.17
C ASP A 61 11.11 -6.92 -1.22
N MET A 62 10.24 -6.00 -0.77
CA MET A 62 10.59 -4.58 -0.64
C MET A 62 11.73 -4.37 0.36
N GLN A 63 11.75 -5.11 1.47
CA GLN A 63 12.86 -5.06 2.43
C GLN A 63 14.17 -5.59 1.83
N LYS A 64 14.13 -6.69 1.06
CA LYS A 64 15.30 -7.21 0.32
C LYS A 64 15.84 -6.14 -0.63
N ILE A 65 14.98 -5.45 -1.38
CA ILE A 65 15.37 -4.38 -2.32
C ILE A 65 15.95 -3.17 -1.57
N ALA A 66 15.31 -2.73 -0.48
CA ALA A 66 15.79 -1.61 0.31
C ALA A 66 17.17 -1.89 0.94
N LYS A 67 17.38 -3.12 1.43
CA LYS A 67 18.68 -3.57 1.94
C LYS A 67 19.74 -3.55 0.84
N ARG A 68 19.46 -4.14 -0.32
CA ARG A 68 20.37 -4.11 -1.48
C ARG A 68 20.75 -2.69 -1.88
N ARG A 69 19.78 -1.76 -1.93
CA ARG A 69 20.06 -0.34 -2.23
C ARG A 69 20.96 0.33 -1.21
N LYS A 70 20.83 -0.01 0.08
CA LYS A 70 21.69 0.51 1.14
C LYS A 70 23.11 -0.05 1.04
N ASP A 71 23.24 -1.32 0.71
CA ASP A 71 24.54 -1.99 0.55
C ASP A 71 25.26 -1.45 -0.70
N ASP A 72 24.53 -1.16 -1.78
CA ASP A 72 25.06 -0.57 -3.03
C ASP A 72 25.49 0.90 -2.83
N ALA A 73 24.69 1.70 -2.13
CA ALA A 73 25.01 3.08 -1.75
C ALA A 73 26.19 3.20 -0.76
N GLY A 74 26.58 2.10 -0.10
CA GLY A 74 27.78 2.03 0.75
C GLY A 74 29.08 1.81 -0.02
N SER A 75 29.02 1.50 -1.32
CA SER A 75 30.19 1.24 -2.16
C SER A 75 30.66 2.44 -3.00
N GLU A 76 29.87 3.52 -3.05
CA GLU A 76 30.21 4.77 -3.76
C GLU A 76 30.94 5.83 -2.89
N VAL A 77 31.28 5.52 -1.62
CA VAL A 77 32.09 6.41 -0.76
C VAL A 77 33.45 5.78 -0.48
N SER A 78 34.25 5.49 -1.52
CA SER A 78 35.67 5.11 -1.37
C SER A 78 36.49 5.28 -2.66
N ASN A 79 36.28 6.34 -3.45
CA ASN A 79 37.29 6.79 -4.43
C ASN A 79 37.13 8.28 -4.72
N GLY A 80 37.73 9.10 -3.86
CA GLY A 80 38.02 10.51 -4.10
C GLY A 80 39.41 10.80 -3.58
N ASN A 81 40.43 10.42 -4.35
CA ASN A 81 41.73 11.07 -4.35
C ASN A 81 41.66 12.27 -5.29
#